data_AF-A0AA39QPD3-F1
#
_entry.id   AF-A0AA39QPD3-F1
#
_cell.length_a   1.000
_cell.length_b   1.000
_cell.length_c   1.000
_cell.angle_alpha   90.00
_cell.angle_beta   90.00
_cell.angle_gamma   90.00
#
_symmetry.space_group_name_H-M   'P 1'
#
loop_
_entity.id
_entity.type
_entity.pdbx_description
1 polymer ?
#
loop_
_entity_poly.entity_id
_entity_poly.type
_entity_poly.pdbx_seq_one_letter_code
_entity_poly.pdbx_strand_id
1 'polypeptide(L)'
;MPSSVGRPRKYHSAEEQRMAHAASSVRSYIRHKVQINKSCRRQYKRTKCPPEPSVSKDGPHPQQGTDPPASHIKLFTQRILKRISSKNEEFLVLIDRRPRVYAERLYREFMAMVTDQSPQGDDTRLCDELTKLGTLIQDVTNYADKILNDTGVGKDLAEAQEIQDCMREVEWWLEDILCGVLEGVDMLLNAHQSRHLLYQSSAS
;
A
#
# COMPACT_ATOMS: atom_id res chain seq x y z
N MET A 1 -17.88 -60.74 -3.46
CA MET A 1 -18.28 -59.32 -3.34
C MET A 1 -17.24 -58.49 -4.08
N PRO A 2 -17.58 -57.85 -5.21
CA PRO A 2 -16.63 -57.00 -5.94
C PRO A 2 -16.41 -55.69 -5.18
N SER A 3 -15.16 -55.40 -4.85
CA SER A 3 -14.74 -54.16 -4.19
C SER A 3 -15.10 -52.96 -5.05
N SER A 4 -15.86 -52.02 -4.46
CA SER A 4 -16.16 -50.71 -5.04
C SER A 4 -14.86 -50.01 -5.46
N VAL A 5 -14.69 -49.79 -6.76
CA VAL A 5 -13.54 -49.06 -7.31
C VAL A 5 -13.78 -47.59 -7.04
N GLY A 6 -13.35 -47.13 -5.85
CA GLY A 6 -13.41 -45.73 -5.47
C GLY A 6 -12.65 -44.85 -6.48
N ARG A 7 -13.17 -43.63 -6.72
CA ARG A 7 -12.58 -42.67 -7.66
C ARG A 7 -11.08 -42.48 -7.37
N PRO A 8 -10.18 -42.68 -8.36
CA PRO A 8 -8.75 -42.53 -8.15
C PRO A 8 -8.40 -41.15 -7.59
N ARG A 9 -7.47 -41.11 -6.63
CA ARG A 9 -6.95 -39.85 -6.08
C ARG A 9 -6.24 -39.08 -7.20
N LYS A 10 -6.58 -37.79 -7.32
CA LYS A 10 -6.04 -36.89 -8.36
C LYS A 10 -4.57 -36.51 -8.13
N TYR A 11 -4.10 -36.59 -6.89
CA TYR A 11 -2.72 -36.29 -6.51
C TYR A 11 -2.18 -37.47 -5.69
N HIS A 12 -0.94 -37.85 -5.98
CA HIS A 12 -0.29 -39.00 -5.36
C HIS A 12 0.70 -38.60 -4.25
N SER A 13 1.08 -37.32 -4.19
CA SER A 13 1.88 -36.76 -3.11
C SER A 13 1.33 -35.42 -2.60
N ALA A 14 1.68 -35.08 -1.35
CA ALA A 14 1.32 -33.78 -0.76
C ALA A 14 2.00 -32.61 -1.48
N GLU A 15 3.20 -32.84 -2.02
CA GLU A 15 3.95 -31.86 -2.79
C GLU A 15 3.28 -31.56 -4.14
N GLU A 16 2.86 -32.61 -4.85
CA GLU A 16 2.12 -32.49 -6.11
C GLU A 16 0.79 -31.75 -5.91
N GLN A 17 0.08 -32.05 -4.83
CA GLN A 17 -1.13 -31.33 -4.46
C GLN A 17 -0.84 -29.84 -4.19
N ARG A 18 0.23 -29.51 -3.47
CA ARG A 18 0.62 -28.11 -3.20
C ARG A 18 0.94 -27.35 -4.47
N MET A 19 1.73 -27.94 -5.38
CA MET A 19 2.06 -27.32 -6.67
C MET A 19 0.82 -27.10 -7.53
N ALA A 20 -0.08 -28.08 -7.58
CA ALA A 20 -1.34 -27.96 -8.32
C ALA A 20 -2.24 -26.85 -7.75
N HIS A 21 -2.33 -26.73 -6.42
CA HIS A 21 -3.05 -25.63 -5.77
C HIS A 21 -2.39 -24.28 -6.03
N ALA A 22 -1.06 -24.17 -5.91
CA ALA A 22 -0.33 -22.94 -6.21
C ALA A 22 -0.58 -22.48 -7.65
N ALA A 23 -0.42 -23.38 -8.62
CA ALA A 23 -0.69 -23.08 -10.03
C ALA A 23 -2.17 -22.73 -10.29
N SER A 24 -3.11 -23.38 -9.59
CA SER A 24 -4.53 -23.04 -9.66
C SER A 24 -4.81 -21.65 -9.07
N SER A 25 -4.19 -21.30 -7.94
CA SER A 25 -4.33 -20.00 -7.30
C SER A 25 -3.76 -18.88 -8.16
N VAL A 26 -2.59 -19.07 -8.76
CA VAL A 26 -1.98 -18.11 -9.70
C VAL A 26 -2.90 -17.86 -10.91
N ARG A 27 -3.38 -18.92 -11.55
CA ARG A 27 -4.32 -18.79 -12.69
C ARG A 27 -5.62 -18.10 -12.29
N SER A 28 -6.14 -18.42 -11.10
CA SER A 28 -7.33 -17.76 -10.57
C SER A 28 -7.08 -16.28 -10.30
N TYR A 29 -5.94 -15.94 -9.69
CA TYR A 29 -5.56 -14.55 -9.40
C TYR A 29 -5.43 -13.74 -10.68
N ILE A 30 -4.67 -14.23 -11.67
CA ILE A 30 -4.50 -13.54 -12.96
C ILE A 30 -5.85 -13.26 -13.61
N ARG A 31 -6.78 -14.23 -13.61
CA ARG A 31 -8.12 -14.08 -14.19
C ARG A 31 -8.95 -13.01 -13.47
N HIS A 32 -8.84 -12.93 -12.14
CA HIS A 32 -9.66 -12.06 -11.32
C HIS A 32 -8.95 -10.79 -10.84
N LYS A 33 -7.69 -10.54 -11.23
CA LYS A 33 -6.87 -9.44 -10.68
C LYS A 33 -7.55 -8.08 -10.78
N VAL A 34 -8.20 -7.83 -11.92
CA VAL A 34 -8.94 -6.57 -12.15
C VAL A 34 -10.16 -6.46 -11.23
N GLN A 35 -10.90 -7.56 -11.01
CA GLN A 35 -12.04 -7.58 -10.09
C GLN A 35 -11.60 -7.47 -8.64
N ILE A 36 -10.52 -8.14 -8.25
CA ILE A 36 -9.91 -8.05 -6.92
C ILE A 36 -9.50 -6.59 -6.66
N ASN A 37 -8.73 -5.99 -7.58
CA ASN A 37 -8.31 -4.58 -7.47
C ASN A 37 -9.52 -3.62 -7.44
N LYS A 38 -10.56 -3.87 -8.25
CA LYS A 38 -11.80 -3.08 -8.23
C LYS A 38 -12.56 -3.23 -6.92
N SER A 39 -12.58 -4.43 -6.33
CA SER A 39 -13.20 -4.70 -5.03
C SER A 39 -12.41 -4.02 -3.90
N CYS A 40 -11.08 -4.13 -3.90
CA CYS A 40 -10.21 -3.43 -2.96
C CYS A 40 -10.41 -1.92 -3.05
N ARG A 41 -10.47 -1.34 -4.26
CA ARG A 41 -10.79 0.08 -4.48
C ARG A 41 -12.17 0.47 -3.94
N ARG A 42 -13.18 -0.41 -4.06
CA ARG A 42 -14.54 -0.16 -3.54
C ARG A 42 -14.60 -0.25 -2.01
N GLN A 43 -13.93 -1.24 -1.42
CA GLN A 43 -13.86 -1.41 0.02
C GLN A 43 -13.12 -0.24 0.66
N TYR A 44 -12.01 0.19 0.05
CA TYR A 44 -11.29 1.40 0.44
C TYR A 44 -12.16 2.65 0.40
N LYS A 45 -12.97 2.84 -0.66
CA LYS A 45 -13.95 3.94 -0.72
C LYS A 45 -15.01 3.85 0.37
N ARG A 46 -15.46 2.63 0.74
CA ARG A 46 -16.43 2.41 1.82
C ARG A 46 -15.86 2.66 3.22
N THR A 47 -14.57 2.41 3.43
CA THR A 47 -13.90 2.71 4.70
C THR A 47 -13.48 4.18 4.80
N LYS A 48 -13.21 4.86 3.67
CA LYS A 48 -12.89 6.31 3.62
C LYS A 48 -14.14 7.23 3.62
N CYS A 49 -15.30 6.80 3.12
CA CYS A 49 -16.55 7.57 3.22
C CYS A 49 -17.40 7.03 4.38
N PRO A 50 -17.64 7.82 5.45
CA PRO A 50 -18.57 7.41 6.50
C PRO A 50 -19.94 7.11 5.87
N PRO A 51 -20.64 6.02 6.24
CA PRO A 51 -22.07 5.94 5.97
C PRO A 51 -22.73 7.15 6.64
N GLU A 52 -23.60 7.85 5.90
CA GLU A 52 -24.38 8.94 6.48
C GLU A 52 -25.04 8.49 7.78
N PRO A 53 -25.05 9.33 8.83
CA PRO A 53 -25.50 8.91 10.14
C PRO A 53 -26.97 8.53 10.08
N SER A 54 -27.24 7.22 10.21
CA SER A 54 -28.54 6.70 10.55
C SER A 54 -28.93 7.27 11.92
N VAL A 55 -29.99 8.07 11.92
CA VAL A 55 -30.63 8.63 13.10
C VAL A 55 -31.09 7.48 14.00
N SER A 56 -30.31 7.20 15.06
CA SER A 56 -30.72 6.34 16.16
C SER A 56 -30.76 7.18 17.43
N LYS A 57 -31.97 7.28 17.97
CA LYS A 57 -32.31 7.98 19.21
C LYS A 57 -31.81 7.21 20.44
N ASP A 58 -31.58 8.00 21.49
CA ASP A 58 -31.69 7.70 22.91
C ASP A 58 -30.54 7.00 23.65
N GLY A 59 -29.96 7.76 24.59
CA GLY A 59 -29.22 7.28 25.76
C GLY A 59 -28.20 8.29 26.29
N PRO A 60 -28.51 9.12 27.31
CA PRO A 60 -27.53 10.01 27.92
C PRO A 60 -26.63 9.22 28.88
N HIS A 61 -25.35 9.09 28.52
CA HIS A 61 -24.30 8.58 29.41
C HIS A 61 -23.49 9.77 29.93
N PRO A 62 -23.36 9.99 31.25
CA PRO A 62 -22.60 11.11 31.78
C PRO A 62 -21.11 10.77 31.74
N GLN A 63 -20.42 11.17 30.67
CA GLN A 63 -18.96 11.25 30.70
C GLN A 63 -18.56 12.58 31.35
N GLN A 64 -18.30 12.52 32.65
CA GLN A 64 -17.45 13.49 33.32
C GLN A 64 -16.01 13.31 32.81
N GLY A 65 -15.70 13.90 31.68
CA GLY A 65 -14.34 14.24 31.28
C GLY A 65 -14.23 15.75 31.34
N THR A 66 -13.41 16.29 32.24
CA THR A 66 -12.99 17.69 32.18
C THR A 66 -12.36 17.93 30.82
N ASP A 67 -13.10 18.59 29.92
CA ASP A 67 -12.58 19.01 28.62
C ASP A 67 -11.30 19.82 28.85
N PRO A 68 -10.16 19.42 28.25
CA PRO A 68 -8.97 20.22 28.33
C PRO A 68 -9.27 21.59 27.71
N PRO A 69 -8.74 22.69 28.27
CA PRO A 69 -9.00 24.02 27.77
C PRO A 69 -8.62 24.07 26.28
N ALA A 70 -9.47 24.66 25.44
CA ALA A 70 -9.31 24.70 23.98
C ALA A 70 -7.93 25.20 23.49
N SER A 71 -7.19 25.92 24.34
CA SER A 71 -5.80 26.33 24.11
C SER A 71 -4.82 25.15 24.08
N HIS A 72 -5.01 24.11 24.90
CA HIS A 72 -4.13 22.95 24.98
C HIS A 72 -4.26 22.03 23.75
N ILE A 73 -5.49 21.80 23.29
CA ILE A 73 -5.78 21.00 22.09
C ILE A 73 -5.14 21.63 20.84
N LYS A 74 -5.24 22.97 20.70
CA LYS A 74 -4.60 23.70 19.60
C LYS A 74 -3.08 23.59 19.61
N LEU A 75 -2.44 23.76 20.77
CA LEU A 75 -0.97 23.66 20.88
C LEU A 75 -0.47 22.23 20.62
N PHE A 76 -1.21 21.22 21.06
CA PHE A 76 -0.89 19.82 20.80
C PHE A 76 -0.96 19.51 19.29
N THR A 77 -2.08 19.83 18.66
CA THR A 77 -2.31 19.56 17.23
C THR A 77 -1.26 20.28 16.37
N GLN A 78 -0.94 21.53 16.70
CA GLN A 78 0.12 22.27 16.02
C GLN A 78 1.50 21.61 16.14
N ARG A 79 1.84 21.00 17.29
CA ARG A 79 3.09 20.25 17.45
C ARG A 79 3.09 18.98 16.61
N ILE A 80 1.96 18.28 16.51
CA ILE A 80 1.85 17.09 15.66
C ILE A 80 1.97 17.45 14.18
N LEU A 81 1.27 18.50 13.72
CA LEU A 81 1.38 18.97 12.35
C LEU A 81 2.83 19.32 11.98
N LYS A 82 3.57 19.98 12.87
CA LYS A 82 5.01 20.22 12.66
C LYS A 82 5.82 18.94 12.48
N ARG A 83 5.50 17.87 13.22
CA ARG A 83 6.16 16.56 13.05
C ARG A 83 5.79 15.90 11.73
N ILE A 84 4.52 16.01 11.30
CA ILE A 84 4.09 15.54 9.99
C ILE A 84 4.81 16.30 8.88
N SER A 85 4.90 17.64 8.96
CA SER A 85 5.65 18.44 7.99
C SER A 85 7.13 18.06 7.96
N SER A 86 7.74 17.79 9.12
CA SER A 86 9.13 17.29 9.19
C SER A 86 9.29 15.97 8.45
N LYS A 87 8.35 15.03 8.65
CA LYS A 87 8.37 13.73 7.96
C LYS A 87 8.10 13.85 6.47
N ASN A 88 7.25 14.80 6.07
CA ASN A 88 7.05 15.15 4.67
C ASN A 88 8.35 15.68 4.04
N GLU A 89 9.09 16.53 4.74
CA GLU A 89 10.37 17.02 4.24
C GLU A 89 11.42 15.89 4.14
N GLU A 90 11.50 14.99 5.12
CA GLU A 90 12.33 13.77 5.04
C GLU A 90 11.99 12.93 3.80
N PHE A 91 10.70 12.73 3.54
CA PHE A 91 10.22 12.04 2.33
C PHE A 91 10.60 12.78 1.05
N LEU A 92 10.37 14.08 0.97
CA LEU A 92 10.71 14.89 -0.19
C LEU A 92 12.22 14.86 -0.49
N VAL A 93 13.06 14.84 0.54
CA VAL A 93 14.51 14.65 0.39
C VAL A 93 14.83 13.25 -0.13
N LEU A 94 14.21 12.20 0.40
CA LEU A 94 14.41 10.81 -0.05
C LEU A 94 14.15 10.66 -1.55
N ILE A 95 13.09 11.31 -2.06
CA ILE A 95 12.66 11.21 -3.46
C ILE A 95 13.21 12.32 -4.37
N ASP A 96 14.18 13.12 -3.90
CA ASP A 96 14.69 14.33 -4.59
C ASP A 96 13.59 15.24 -5.13
N ARG A 97 12.48 15.35 -4.37
CA ARG A 97 11.27 16.13 -4.70
C ARG A 97 10.64 15.77 -6.05
N ARG A 98 11.03 14.64 -6.65
CA ARG A 98 10.65 14.23 -8.01
C ARG A 98 10.23 12.75 -7.99
N PRO A 99 9.01 12.44 -7.52
CA PRO A 99 8.61 11.07 -7.21
C PRO A 99 8.67 10.14 -8.42
N ARG A 100 8.32 10.63 -9.62
CA ARG A 100 8.40 9.83 -10.86
C ARG A 100 9.84 9.53 -11.27
N VAL A 101 10.70 10.55 -11.21
CA VAL A 101 12.12 10.41 -11.54
C VAL A 101 12.78 9.45 -10.56
N TYR A 102 12.39 9.51 -9.29
CA TYR A 102 12.82 8.59 -8.26
C TYR A 102 12.44 7.13 -8.57
N ALA A 103 11.16 6.86 -8.88
CA ALA A 103 10.71 5.52 -9.26
C ALA A 103 11.38 5.02 -10.56
N GLU A 104 11.48 5.87 -11.58
CA GLU A 104 12.16 5.54 -12.83
C GLU A 104 13.65 5.25 -12.64
N ARG A 105 14.32 6.00 -11.76
CA ARG A 105 15.72 5.74 -11.39
C ARG A 105 15.85 4.36 -10.76
N LEU A 106 15.00 4.01 -9.80
CA LEU A 106 15.06 2.69 -9.15
C LEU A 106 14.79 1.55 -10.13
N TYR A 107 13.84 1.73 -11.05
CA TYR A 107 13.64 0.79 -12.16
C TYR A 107 14.93 0.61 -12.99
N ARG A 108 15.57 1.71 -13.40
CA ARG A 108 16.81 1.65 -14.21
C ARG A 108 17.97 1.02 -13.45
N GLU A 109 18.12 1.35 -12.16
CA GLU A 109 19.13 0.77 -11.28
C GLU A 109 18.94 -0.75 -11.17
N PHE A 110 17.70 -1.22 -10.96
CA PHE A 110 17.39 -2.65 -10.96
C PHE A 110 17.75 -3.31 -12.30
N MET A 111 17.30 -2.73 -13.42
CA MET A 111 17.55 -3.28 -14.75
C MET A 111 19.05 -3.32 -15.10
N ALA A 112 19.85 -2.39 -14.56
CA ALA A 112 21.31 -2.40 -14.74
C ALA A 112 22.01 -3.53 -13.94
N MET A 113 21.37 -4.03 -12.88
CA MET A 113 21.86 -5.16 -12.10
C MET A 113 21.46 -6.51 -12.69
N VAL A 114 20.47 -6.54 -13.59
CA VAL A 114 20.15 -7.74 -14.36
C VAL A 114 21.27 -8.00 -15.36
N THR A 115 21.93 -9.13 -15.21
CA THR A 115 23.01 -9.58 -16.10
C THR A 115 22.77 -11.03 -16.50
N ASP A 116 23.47 -11.51 -17.54
CA ASP A 116 23.40 -12.93 -17.93
C ASP A 116 23.78 -13.89 -16.78
N GLN A 117 24.55 -13.40 -15.80
CA GLN A 117 24.97 -14.15 -14.62
C GLN A 117 23.98 -14.04 -13.44
N SER A 118 23.12 -13.02 -13.43
CA SER A 118 22.02 -12.85 -12.47
C SER A 118 20.76 -12.39 -13.20
N PRO A 119 20.03 -13.32 -13.84
CA PRO A 119 18.86 -13.00 -14.66
C PRO A 119 17.65 -12.54 -13.85
N GLN A 120 17.69 -12.69 -12.52
CA GLN A 120 16.65 -12.20 -11.61
C GLN A 120 16.98 -10.82 -11.01
N GLY A 121 18.20 -10.31 -11.22
CA GLY A 121 18.67 -9.08 -10.59
C GLY A 121 18.80 -9.20 -9.06
N ASP A 122 18.96 -8.06 -8.41
CA ASP A 122 18.97 -7.92 -6.95
C ASP A 122 17.86 -6.95 -6.53
N ASP A 123 16.81 -7.48 -5.90
CA ASP A 123 15.64 -6.73 -5.46
C ASP A 123 15.81 -6.13 -4.05
N THR A 124 16.92 -6.43 -3.36
CA THR A 124 17.20 -5.91 -2.01
C THR A 124 17.16 -4.39 -1.99
N ARG A 125 17.67 -3.74 -3.03
CA ARG A 125 17.66 -2.29 -3.16
C ARG A 125 16.24 -1.71 -3.18
N LEU A 126 15.32 -2.33 -3.91
CA LEU A 126 13.91 -1.92 -3.95
C LEU A 126 13.24 -2.15 -2.59
N CYS A 127 13.51 -3.29 -1.96
CA CYS A 127 12.98 -3.63 -0.63
C CYS A 127 13.47 -2.65 0.46
N ASP A 128 14.73 -2.24 0.40
CA ASP A 128 15.31 -1.26 1.32
C ASP A 128 14.64 0.10 1.19
N GLU A 129 14.41 0.56 -0.05
CA GLU A 129 13.73 1.84 -0.29
C GLU A 129 12.24 1.78 0.10
N LEU A 130 11.56 0.67 -0.15
CA LEU A 130 10.19 0.41 0.35
C LEU A 130 10.15 0.43 1.88
N THR A 131 11.15 -0.16 2.55
CA THR A 131 11.23 -0.16 4.02
C THR A 131 11.39 1.26 4.56
N LYS A 132 12.26 2.07 3.97
CA LYS A 132 12.42 3.49 4.35
C LYS A 132 11.13 4.26 4.16
N LEU A 133 10.46 4.08 3.03
CA LEU A 133 9.20 4.76 2.75
C LEU A 133 8.08 4.32 3.70
N GLY A 134 7.99 3.01 3.97
CA GLY A 134 7.03 2.43 4.90
C GLY A 134 7.19 2.97 6.32
N THR A 135 8.42 3.20 6.80
CA THR A 135 8.64 3.82 8.11
C THR A 135 8.14 5.27 8.17
N LEU A 136 8.35 6.06 7.13
CA LEU A 136 7.83 7.43 7.02
C LEU A 136 6.28 7.44 6.98
N ILE A 137 5.68 6.57 6.17
CA ILE A 137 4.22 6.43 6.07
C ILE A 137 3.63 6.02 7.42
N GLN A 138 4.25 5.07 8.11
CA GLN A 138 3.80 4.62 9.43
C GLN A 138 3.87 5.75 10.46
N ASP A 139 4.95 6.53 10.47
CA ASP A 139 5.10 7.69 11.35
C ASP A 139 3.98 8.72 11.11
N VAL A 140 3.72 9.09 9.85
CA VAL A 140 2.64 10.03 9.49
C VAL A 140 1.27 9.46 9.86
N THR A 141 1.04 8.16 9.64
CA THR A 141 -0.19 7.46 10.04
C THR A 141 -0.41 7.57 11.55
N ASN A 142 0.61 7.27 12.35
CA ASN A 142 0.54 7.36 13.80
C ASN A 142 0.25 8.79 14.29
N TYR A 143 0.72 9.81 13.55
CA TYR A 143 0.42 11.20 13.85
C TYR A 143 -1.00 11.61 13.43
N ALA A 144 -1.47 11.16 12.27
CA ALA A 144 -2.84 11.38 11.81
C ALA A 144 -3.87 10.75 12.77
N ASP A 145 -3.60 9.54 13.27
CA ASP A 145 -4.46 8.87 14.26
C ASP A 145 -4.54 9.66 15.57
N LYS A 146 -3.44 10.28 16.01
CA LYS A 146 -3.44 11.16 17.19
C LYS A 146 -4.28 12.42 16.95
N ILE A 147 -4.19 13.02 15.76
CA ILE A 147 -5.04 14.18 15.40
C ILE A 147 -6.52 13.77 15.41
N LEU A 148 -6.84 12.62 14.82
CA LEU A 148 -8.21 12.10 14.78
C LEU A 148 -8.77 11.86 16.19
N ASN A 149 -7.98 11.26 17.09
CA ASN A 149 -8.42 10.97 18.46
C ASN A 149 -8.62 12.24 19.30
N ASP A 150 -7.80 13.27 19.09
CA ASP A 150 -7.84 14.48 19.94
C ASP A 150 -8.73 15.59 19.40
N THR A 151 -8.84 15.73 18.07
CA THR A 151 -9.58 16.81 17.41
C THR A 151 -10.74 16.35 16.53
N GLY A 152 -10.83 15.04 16.27
CA GLY A 152 -11.82 14.49 15.36
C GLY A 152 -11.48 14.74 13.89
N VAL A 153 -12.51 14.68 13.05
CA VAL A 153 -12.39 14.95 11.61
C VAL A 153 -12.38 16.45 11.37
N GLY A 154 -11.31 16.94 10.75
CA GLY A 154 -11.15 18.37 10.48
C GLY A 154 -10.05 18.66 9.46
N LYS A 155 -9.73 19.95 9.30
CA LYS A 155 -8.72 20.41 8.34
C LYS A 155 -7.33 19.82 8.60
N ASP A 156 -6.94 19.73 9.86
CA ASP A 156 -5.61 19.24 10.26
C ASP A 156 -5.43 17.75 9.92
N LEU A 157 -6.49 16.95 10.07
CA LEU A 157 -6.51 15.56 9.65
C LEU A 157 -6.47 15.44 8.12
N ALA A 158 -7.21 16.28 7.40
CA ALA A 158 -7.20 16.29 5.94
C ALA A 158 -5.81 16.62 5.37
N GLU A 159 -5.11 17.59 5.95
CA GLU A 159 -3.73 17.93 5.58
C GLU A 159 -2.76 16.76 5.82
N ALA A 160 -2.88 16.09 6.97
CA ALA A 160 -2.09 14.90 7.27
C ALA A 160 -2.35 13.76 6.25
N GLN A 161 -3.61 13.55 5.87
CA GLN A 161 -4.01 12.54 4.90
C GLN A 161 -3.52 12.83 3.49
N GLU A 162 -3.52 14.10 3.06
CA GLU A 162 -2.98 14.49 1.76
C GLU A 162 -1.50 14.14 1.63
N ILE A 163 -0.72 14.45 2.66
CA ILE A 163 0.70 14.07 2.75
C ILE A 163 0.87 12.55 2.71
N GLN A 164 0.09 11.84 3.52
CA GLN A 164 0.12 10.38 3.57
C GLN A 164 -0.23 9.74 2.21
N ASP A 165 -1.27 10.24 1.55
CA ASP A 165 -1.73 9.72 0.25
C ASP A 165 -0.65 9.94 -0.83
N CYS A 166 0.06 11.07 -0.81
CA CYS A 166 1.21 11.32 -1.69
C CYS A 166 2.36 10.32 -1.45
N MET A 167 2.72 10.05 -0.19
CA MET A 167 3.75 9.06 0.14
C MET A 167 3.34 7.64 -0.31
N ARG A 168 2.09 7.26 -0.07
CA ARG A 168 1.54 5.95 -0.46
C ARG A 168 1.48 5.76 -1.96
N GLU A 169 1.25 6.82 -2.73
CA GLU A 169 1.29 6.73 -4.18
C GLU A 169 2.67 6.30 -4.67
N VAL A 170 3.75 6.86 -4.10
CA VAL A 170 5.12 6.45 -4.42
C VAL A 170 5.39 5.02 -3.96
N GLU A 171 4.92 4.63 -2.77
CA GLU A 171 5.03 3.25 -2.26
C GLU A 171 4.42 2.27 -3.25
N TRP A 172 3.21 2.53 -3.73
CA TRP A 172 2.55 1.69 -4.74
C TRP A 172 3.30 1.62 -6.05
N TRP A 173 3.94 2.70 -6.49
CA TRP A 173 4.76 2.66 -7.70
C TRP A 173 5.96 1.73 -7.55
N LEU A 174 6.59 1.73 -6.37
CA LEU A 174 7.71 0.84 -6.09
C LEU A 174 7.25 -0.62 -5.91
N GLU A 175 6.12 -0.84 -5.25
CA GLU A 175 5.50 -2.17 -5.14
C GLU A 175 5.14 -2.74 -6.51
N ASP A 176 4.67 -1.91 -7.45
CA ASP A 176 4.35 -2.33 -8.82
C ASP A 176 5.60 -2.75 -9.58
N ILE A 177 6.71 -2.00 -9.42
CA ILE A 177 8.01 -2.39 -9.97
C ILE A 177 8.44 -3.73 -9.36
N LEU A 178 8.40 -3.87 -8.02
CA LEU A 178 8.79 -5.09 -7.32
C LEU A 178 7.91 -6.29 -7.74
N CYS A 179 6.61 -6.10 -7.91
CA CYS A 179 5.73 -7.14 -8.44
C CYS A 179 6.17 -7.58 -9.84
N GLY A 180 6.53 -6.62 -10.71
CA GLY A 180 7.09 -6.91 -12.02
C GLY A 180 8.41 -7.69 -11.94
N VAL A 181 9.30 -7.33 -11.01
CA VAL A 181 10.54 -8.07 -10.73
C VAL A 181 10.25 -9.52 -10.38
N LEU A 182 9.31 -9.75 -9.46
CA LEU A 182 8.92 -11.08 -8.99
C LEU A 182 8.21 -11.91 -10.07
N GLU A 183 7.51 -11.28 -11.01
CA GLU A 183 6.91 -11.95 -12.17
C GLU A 183 7.97 -12.33 -13.23
N GLY A 184 9.10 -11.61 -13.25
CA GLY A 184 10.25 -11.86 -14.11
C GLY A 184 10.64 -10.64 -14.94
N VAL A 185 11.93 -10.52 -15.25
CA VAL A 185 12.51 -9.35 -15.93
C VAL A 185 11.83 -9.05 -17.27
N ASP A 186 11.50 -10.08 -18.07
CA ASP A 186 10.83 -9.89 -19.35
C ASP A 186 9.44 -9.23 -19.20
N MET A 187 8.70 -9.62 -18.15
CA MET A 187 7.39 -9.04 -17.85
C MET A 187 7.53 -7.60 -17.41
N LEU A 188 8.48 -7.31 -16.53
CA LEU A 188 8.78 -5.96 -16.08
C LEU A 188 9.22 -5.05 -17.24
N LEU A 189 10.10 -5.53 -18.12
CA LEU A 189 10.57 -4.81 -19.30
C LEU A 189 9.41 -4.51 -20.25
N ASN A 190 8.57 -5.51 -20.54
CA ASN A 190 7.39 -5.33 -21.39
C ASN A 190 6.38 -4.34 -20.78
N ALA A 191 6.14 -4.44 -19.47
CA ALA A 191 5.28 -3.50 -18.74
C ALA A 191 5.82 -2.06 -18.83
N HIS A 192 7.13 -1.88 -18.66
CA HIS A 192 7.77 -0.57 -18.78
C HIS A 192 7.68 -0.01 -20.21
N GLN A 193 7.99 -0.82 -21.23
CA GLN A 193 7.93 -0.41 -22.64
C GLN A 193 6.50 -0.06 -23.07
N SER A 194 5.52 -0.80 -22.57
CA SER A 194 4.09 -0.59 -22.84
C SER A 194 3.48 0.55 -22.02
N ARG A 195 4.26 1.25 -21.19
CA ARG A 195 3.79 2.30 -20.26
C ARG A 195 2.71 1.83 -19.28
N HIS A 196 2.81 0.58 -18.85
CA HIS A 196 1.84 -0.03 -17.94
C HIS A 196 2.23 0.06 -16.47
N LEU A 197 3.45 0.54 -16.14
CA LEU A 197 3.82 0.77 -14.74
C LEU A 197 3.07 1.96 -14.17
N LEU A 198 2.69 1.88 -12.89
CA LEU A 198 1.84 2.88 -12.26
C LEU A 198 2.43 4.30 -12.33
N TYR A 199 3.74 4.47 -12.13
CA TYR A 199 4.38 5.79 -12.18
C TYR A 199 4.38 6.44 -13.58
N GLN A 200 4.17 5.65 -14.63
CA GLN A 200 4.11 6.13 -16.03
C GLN A 200 2.71 6.59 -16.43
N SER A 201 1.67 6.15 -15.71
CA SER A 201 0.26 6.36 -16.06
C SER A 201 -0.50 7.26 -15.09
N SER A 202 0.02 7.46 -13.87
CA SER A 202 -0.45 8.53 -12.98
C SER A 202 -0.33 9.87 -13.73
N ALA A 203 -1.37 10.70 -13.71
CA ALA A 203 -1.31 12.07 -14.22
C ALA A 203 -0.87 12.98 -13.05
N SER A 204 0.07 13.89 -13.32
CA SER A 204 0.49 14.93 -12.38
C SER A 204 -0.40 16.14 -12.59
#